data_AF-A0A6F8YN40-F1
#
_entry.id   AF-A0A6F8YN40-F1
#
_cell.length_a   1.000
_cell.length_b   1.000
_cell.length_c   1.000
_cell.angle_alpha   90.00
_cell.angle_beta   90.00
_cell.angle_gamma   90.00
#
_symmetry.space_group_name_H-M   'P 1'
#
loop_
_entity.id
_entity.type
_entity.pdbx_description
1 polymer ?
#
loop_
_entity_poly.entity_id
_entity_poly.type
_entity_poly.pdbx_seq_one_letter_code
_entity_poly.pdbx_strand_id
1 'polypeptide(L)'
;MITPGWMALALVEDHLQAGVMVVMTVVTFGLMKVLQRIVILYGKRLFAAVVLLSVLLQVTAFLIIQRDVPLLFAHQTLGFVAPGLIAYQLIRQPKGATILATTVVSAATYGVVISGILTGLVPVT
;
A
#
# COMPACT_ATOMS: atom_id res chain seq x y z
N MET A 1 1.33 11.40 -5.96
CA MET A 1 1.89 10.17 -5.35
C MET A 1 1.36 10.09 -3.94
N ILE A 2 0.25 9.37 -3.70
CA ILE A 2 -0.40 9.26 -2.37
C ILE A 2 0.23 8.09 -1.56
N THR A 3 0.83 7.14 -2.28
CA THR A 3 1.43 5.90 -1.79
C THR A 3 2.57 6.06 -0.77
N PRO A 4 3.54 6.99 -0.91
CA PRO A 4 4.60 7.15 0.09
C PRO A 4 4.10 7.82 1.37
N GLY A 5 3.15 8.76 1.28
CA GLY A 5 2.59 9.46 2.45
C GLY A 5 1.82 8.51 3.38
N TRP A 6 1.10 7.54 2.80
CA TRP A 6 0.38 6.54 3.59
C TRP A 6 1.32 5.48 4.19
N MET A 7 2.33 5.02 3.44
CA MET A 7 3.35 4.11 3.99
C MET A 7 4.11 4.73 5.17
N ALA A 8 4.41 6.03 5.11
CA ALA A 8 5.06 6.75 6.20
C ALA A 8 4.19 6.78 7.47
N LEU A 9 2.87 6.97 7.32
CA LEU A 9 1.93 6.96 8.44
C LEU A 9 1.73 5.56 9.02
N ALA A 10 1.58 4.53 8.17
CA ALA A 10 1.41 3.15 8.63
C ALA A 10 2.65 2.62 9.39
N LEU A 11 3.86 3.05 9.02
CA LEU A 11 5.09 2.71 9.74
C LEU A 11 5.19 3.39 11.12
N VAL A 12 4.48 4.50 11.31
CA VAL A 12 4.45 5.27 12.56
C VAL A 12 3.30 4.78 13.47
N GLU A 13 2.16 4.42 12.90
CA GLU A 13 0.99 3.95 13.66
C GLU A 13 1.15 2.51 14.17
N ASP A 14 1.50 1.54 13.31
CA ASP A 14 1.58 0.13 13.74
C ASP A 14 2.40 -0.77 12.78
N HIS A 15 3.47 -1.39 13.29
CA HIS A 15 4.38 -2.24 12.48
C HIS A 15 3.67 -3.46 11.87
N LEU A 16 2.66 -4.00 12.57
CA LEU A 16 1.88 -5.13 12.08
C LEU A 16 1.01 -4.75 10.88
N GLN A 17 0.42 -3.56 10.90
CA GLN A 17 -0.43 -3.05 9.82
C GLN A 17 0.38 -2.79 8.55
N ALA A 18 1.59 -2.25 8.70
CA ALA A 18 2.54 -2.09 7.59
C ALA A 18 2.92 -3.45 6.97
N GLY A 19 3.16 -4.48 7.78
CA GLY A 19 3.47 -5.83 7.32
C GLY A 19 2.35 -6.46 6.49
N VAL A 20 1.11 -6.40 6.99
CA VAL A 20 -0.07 -6.91 6.26
C VAL A 20 -0.25 -6.20 4.92
N MET A 21 -0.01 -4.89 4.87
CA MET A 21 -0.14 -4.11 3.64
C MET A 21 0.89 -4.50 2.58
N VAL A 22 2.16 -4.71 2.98
CA VAL A 22 3.21 -5.17 2.08
C VAL A 22 2.86 -6.54 1.51
N VAL A 23 2.41 -7.47 2.37
CA VAL A 23 1.96 -8.80 1.95
C VAL A 23 0.82 -8.69 0.95
N MET A 24 -0.22 -7.90 1.24
CA MET A 24 -1.36 -7.72 0.34
C MET A 24 -0.95 -7.10 -1.00
N THR A 25 -0.01 -6.16 -1.01
CA THR A 25 0.52 -5.56 -2.24
C THR A 25 1.23 -6.61 -3.10
N VAL A 26 2.07 -7.44 -2.48
CA VAL A 26 2.80 -8.51 -3.18
C VAL A 26 1.84 -9.56 -3.74
N VAL A 27 0.84 -9.97 -2.95
CA VAL A 27 -0.18 -10.94 -3.37
C VAL A 27 -1.02 -10.38 -4.52
N THR A 28 -1.49 -9.14 -4.41
CA THR A 28 -2.26 -8.44 -5.45
C THR A 28 -1.45 -8.33 -6.74
N PHE A 29 -0.17 -7.95 -6.64
CA PHE A 29 0.74 -7.86 -7.78
C PHE A 29 0.96 -9.22 -8.46
N GLY A 30 1.20 -10.27 -7.68
CA GLY A 30 1.37 -11.64 -8.18
C GLY A 30 0.14 -12.15 -8.91
N LEU A 31 -1.03 -12.02 -8.30
CA LEU A 31 -2.32 -12.39 -8.89
C LEU A 31 -2.61 -11.61 -10.17
N MET A 32 -2.36 -10.30 -10.18
CA MET A 32 -2.55 -9.48 -11.38
C MET A 32 -1.62 -9.89 -12.53
N LYS A 33 -0.38 -10.32 -12.23
CA LYS A 33 0.55 -10.83 -13.24
C LYS A 33 0.08 -12.16 -13.85
N VAL A 34 -0.53 -13.04 -13.04
CA VAL A 34 -1.16 -14.27 -13.53
C VAL A 34 -2.40 -13.93 -14.36
N LEU A 35 -3.24 -13.02 -13.88
CA LEU A 35 -4.47 -12.62 -14.55
C LEU A 35 -4.19 -11.97 -15.91
N GLN A 36 -3.12 -11.19 -16.04
CA GLN A 36 -2.66 -10.62 -17.32
C GLN A 36 -2.22 -11.67 -18.35
N ARG A 37 -1.88 -12.91 -17.93
CA ARG A 37 -1.60 -14.01 -18.88
C ARG A 37 -2.88 -14.64 -19.44
N ILE A 38 -3.98 -14.56 -18.70
CA ILE A 38 -5.27 -15.18 -19.06
C ILE A 38 -6.18 -14.15 -19.76
N VAL A 39 -6.09 -12.87 -19.36
CA VAL A 39 -6.97 -11.80 -19.83
C VAL A 39 -6.15 -10.63 -20.36
N ILE A 40 -6.51 -10.17 -21.57
CA ILE A 40 -5.92 -8.98 -22.21
C ILE A 40 -6.41 -7.72 -21.46
N LEU A 41 -5.65 -7.30 -20.46
CA LEU A 41 -5.91 -6.12 -19.64
C LEU A 41 -4.91 -5.01 -20.00
N TYR A 42 -5.38 -4.01 -20.74
CA TYR A 42 -4.56 -2.83 -21.10
C TYR A 42 -5.29 -1.52 -20.77
N GLY A 43 -4.51 -0.46 -20.52
CA GLY A 43 -5.01 0.90 -20.29
C GLY A 43 -5.94 1.04 -19.08
N LYS A 44 -7.14 1.61 -19.29
CA LYS A 44 -8.13 1.89 -18.24
C LYS A 44 -8.70 0.62 -17.57
N ARG A 45 -8.72 -0.51 -18.28
CA ARG A 45 -9.24 -1.79 -17.76
C ARG A 45 -8.31 -2.42 -16.74
N LEU A 46 -7.00 -2.23 -16.91
CA LEU A 46 -5.99 -2.73 -15.98
C LEU A 46 -6.10 -2.03 -14.62
N PHE A 47 -6.36 -0.72 -14.60
CA PHE A 47 -6.58 0.01 -13.35
C PHE A 47 -7.77 -0.53 -12.56
N ALA A 48 -8.94 -0.66 -13.21
CA ALA A 48 -10.14 -1.16 -12.57
C ALA A 48 -9.95 -2.59 -12.03
N ALA A 49 -9.31 -3.47 -12.81
CA ALA A 49 -9.06 -4.85 -12.38
C ALA A 49 -8.13 -4.92 -11.16
N VAL A 50 -7.04 -4.15 -11.14
CA VAL A 50 -6.11 -4.14 -9.99
C VAL A 50 -6.79 -3.62 -8.73
N VAL A 51 -7.56 -2.54 -8.84
CA VAL A 51 -8.28 -1.96 -7.69
C VAL A 51 -9.33 -2.94 -7.17
N LEU A 52 -10.15 -3.52 -8.05
CA LEU A 52 -11.16 -4.50 -7.67
C LEU A 52 -10.54 -5.74 -7.01
N LEU A 53 -9.43 -6.25 -7.57
CA LEU A 53 -8.75 -7.42 -7.02
C LEU A 53 -8.13 -7.12 -5.64
N SER A 54 -7.51 -5.96 -5.48
CA SER A 54 -6.97 -5.52 -4.19
C SER A 54 -8.06 -5.40 -3.13
N VAL A 55 -9.17 -4.73 -3.46
CA VAL A 55 -10.29 -4.56 -2.53
C VAL A 55 -10.89 -5.92 -2.17
N LEU A 56 -11.07 -6.82 -3.15
CA LEU A 56 -11.59 -8.16 -2.92
C LEU A 56 -10.69 -8.98 -1.99
N LEU A 57 -9.37 -8.97 -2.23
CA LEU A 57 -8.40 -9.63 -1.36
C LEU A 57 -8.43 -9.06 0.05
N GLN A 58 -8.51 -7.74 0.18
CA GLN A 58 -8.42 -7.10 1.49
C GLN A 58 -9.71 -7.22 2.30
N VAL A 59 -10.87 -7.22 1.65
CA VAL A 59 -12.15 -7.58 2.30
C VAL A 59 -12.13 -9.04 2.73
N THR A 60 -11.59 -9.95 1.91
CA THR A 60 -11.45 -11.37 2.26
C THR A 60 -10.53 -11.53 3.47
N ALA A 61 -9.39 -10.83 3.47
CA ALA A 61 -8.46 -10.83 4.59
C ALA A 61 -9.08 -10.24 5.86
N PHE A 62 -9.84 -9.15 5.73
CA PHE A 62 -10.58 -8.55 6.84
C PHE A 62 -11.57 -9.54 7.44
N LEU A 63 -12.38 -10.24 6.63
CA LEU A 63 -13.34 -11.23 7.13
C LEU A 63 -12.68 -12.40 7.88
N ILE A 64 -11.47 -12.79 7.47
CA ILE A 64 -10.71 -13.87 8.10
C ILE A 64 -10.05 -13.38 9.41
N ILE A 65 -9.38 -12.22 9.37
CA ILE A 65 -8.50 -11.74 10.44
C ILE A 65 -9.27 -10.96 11.52
N GLN A 66 -10.45 -10.39 11.21
CA GLN A 66 -11.27 -9.64 12.17
C GLN A 66 -11.66 -10.49 13.40
N ARG A 67 -11.72 -11.81 13.25
CA ARG A 67 -11.99 -12.76 14.35
C ARG A 67 -10.90 -12.77 15.42
N ASP A 68 -9.64 -12.61 15.02
CA ASP A 68 -8.48 -12.76 15.90
C ASP A 68 -7.92 -11.41 16.39
N VAL A 69 -8.06 -10.34 15.59
CA VAL A 69 -7.50 -9.01 15.91
C VAL A 69 -8.41 -7.89 15.36
N PRO A 70 -9.50 -7.55 16.07
CA PRO A 70 -10.51 -6.61 15.58
C PRO A 70 -10.04 -5.14 15.52
N LEU A 71 -8.98 -4.77 16.24
CA LEU A 71 -8.46 -3.38 16.29
C LEU A 71 -7.53 -3.03 15.11
N LEU A 72 -6.96 -4.00 14.40
CA LEU A 72 -6.00 -3.78 13.31
C LEU A 72 -6.60 -3.07 12.08
N PHE A 73 -7.93 -3.03 11.95
CA PHE A 73 -8.63 -2.47 10.79
C PHE A 73 -9.62 -1.36 11.16
N ALA A 74 -9.61 -0.90 12.42
CA ALA A 74 -10.60 0.06 12.93
C ALA A 74 -10.52 1.42 12.23
N HIS A 75 -9.40 1.74 11.59
CA HIS A 75 -9.17 3.01 10.93
C HIS A 75 -8.70 2.77 9.49
N GLN A 76 -9.36 3.47 8.55
CA GLN A 76 -8.93 3.75 7.18
C GLN A 76 -9.47 2.81 6.08
N THR A 77 -10.59 3.23 5.50
CA THR A 77 -11.08 2.84 4.16
C THR A 77 -10.03 3.06 3.06
N LEU A 78 -9.11 4.02 3.24
CA LEU A 78 -7.97 4.25 2.34
C LEU A 78 -7.00 3.07 2.28
N GLY A 79 -6.84 2.32 3.39
CA GLY A 79 -5.95 1.16 3.46
C GLY A 79 -6.38 -0.01 2.58
N PHE A 80 -7.66 -0.10 2.20
CA PHE A 80 -8.20 -1.14 1.32
C PHE A 80 -7.89 -0.90 -0.17
N VAL A 81 -7.76 0.36 -0.56
CA VAL A 81 -7.52 0.76 -1.96
C VAL A 81 -6.03 0.98 -2.21
N ALA A 82 -5.29 1.40 -1.19
CA ALA A 82 -3.87 1.71 -1.26
C ALA A 82 -2.99 0.58 -1.85
N PRO A 83 -3.06 -0.70 -1.42
CA PRO A 83 -2.23 -1.75 -1.98
C PRO A 83 -2.49 -1.98 -3.48
N GLY A 84 -3.72 -1.80 -3.93
CA GLY A 84 -4.07 -1.86 -5.35
C GLY A 84 -3.44 -0.72 -6.14
N LEU A 85 -3.42 0.50 -5.60
CA LEU A 85 -2.74 1.63 -6.23
C LEU A 85 -1.22 1.44 -6.28
N ILE A 86 -0.61 0.87 -5.24
CA ILE A 86 0.83 0.54 -5.21
C ILE A 86 1.13 -0.54 -6.26
N ALA A 87 0.37 -1.63 -6.27
CA ALA A 87 0.54 -2.72 -7.24
C ALA A 87 0.38 -2.21 -8.69
N TYR A 88 -0.59 -1.32 -8.93
CA TYR A 88 -0.78 -0.70 -10.24
C TYR A 88 0.43 0.13 -10.68
N GLN A 89 1.03 0.92 -9.78
CA GLN A 89 2.24 1.68 -10.07
C GLN A 89 3.43 0.76 -10.41
N LEU A 90 3.61 -0.34 -9.68
CA LEU A 90 4.62 -1.37 -9.94
C LEU A 90 4.44 -2.09 -11.29
N ILE A 91 3.21 -2.25 -11.76
CA ILE A 91 2.90 -2.88 -13.04
C ILE A 91 3.16 -1.92 -14.21
N ARG A 92 2.80 -0.64 -14.06
CA ARG A 92 2.78 0.30 -15.18
C ARG A 92 4.06 1.12 -15.34
N GLN A 93 4.84 1.29 -14.29
CA GLN A 93 6.10 2.01 -14.32
C GLN A 93 7.30 1.04 -14.38
N PRO A 94 8.44 1.45 -14.98
CA PRO A 94 9.65 0.63 -15.00
C PRO A 94 10.11 0.29 -13.57
N LYS A 95 10.05 -1.00 -13.24
CA LYS A 95 10.17 -1.56 -11.88
C LYS A 95 11.36 -1.00 -11.09
N GLY A 96 12.51 -0.82 -11.74
CA GLY A 96 13.73 -0.29 -11.10
C GLY A 96 13.62 1.18 -10.70
N ALA A 97 13.12 2.03 -11.60
CA ALA A 97 12.96 3.46 -11.33
C ALA A 97 11.84 3.74 -10.32
N THR A 98 10.76 2.95 -10.32
CA THR A 98 9.69 3.09 -9.32
C THR A 98 10.12 2.67 -7.94
N ILE A 99 10.80 1.52 -7.80
CA ILE A 99 11.33 1.10 -6.51
C ILE A 99 12.31 2.15 -6.00
N LEU A 100 13.30 2.57 -6.80
CA LEU A 100 14.26 3.60 -6.39
C LEU A 100 13.57 4.92 -6.03
N ALA A 101 12.65 5.43 -6.86
CA ALA A 101 11.96 6.68 -6.57
C ALA A 101 11.08 6.58 -5.33
N THR A 102 10.33 5.50 -5.15
CA THR A 102 9.49 5.29 -3.96
C THR A 102 10.35 5.16 -2.71
N THR A 103 11.46 4.41 -2.75
CA THR A 103 12.35 4.25 -1.60
C THR A 103 13.05 5.56 -1.24
N VAL A 104 13.60 6.27 -2.23
CA VAL A 104 14.30 7.55 -2.00
C VAL A 104 13.35 8.61 -1.47
N VAL A 105 12.16 8.75 -2.06
CA VAL A 105 11.18 9.74 -1.61
C VAL A 105 10.64 9.38 -0.23
N SER A 106 10.37 8.10 0.06
CA SER A 106 9.90 7.68 1.39
C SER A 106 10.97 7.93 2.46
N ALA A 107 12.24 7.61 2.17
CA ALA A 107 13.36 7.88 3.08
C ALA A 107 13.56 9.38 3.32
N ALA A 108 13.47 10.20 2.27
CA ALA A 108 13.57 11.65 2.39
C ALA A 108 12.44 12.22 3.26
N THR A 109 11.19 11.75 3.03
CA THR A 109 10.03 12.22 3.79
C THR A 109 10.15 11.81 5.27
N TYR A 110 10.63 10.60 5.54
CA TYR A 110 10.89 10.11 6.89
C TYR A 110 11.92 10.98 7.62
N GLY A 111 13.02 11.36 6.95
CA GLY A 111 14.02 12.27 7.52
C GLY A 111 13.45 13.64 7.89
N VAL A 112 12.58 14.20 7.05
CA VAL A 112 11.90 15.48 7.34
C VAL A 112 10.97 15.36 8.54
N VAL A 113 10.18 14.28 8.61
CA VAL A 113 9.27 14.04 9.74
C VAL A 113 10.04 13.87 11.05
N ILE A 114 11.11 13.06 11.06
CA ILE A 114 11.99 12.91 12.22
C ILE A 114 12.58 14.24 12.64
N SER A 115 13.07 15.04 11.69
CA SER A 115 13.61 16.36 12.00
C SER A 115 12.55 17.29 12.62
N GLY A 116 11.31 17.22 12.16
CA GLY A 116 10.17 17.98 12.71
C GLY A 116 9.78 17.55 14.12
N ILE A 117 9.86 16.25 14.41
CA ILE A 117 9.63 15.68 15.76
C ILE A 117 10.76 16.09 16.71
N LEU A 118 12.02 15.97 16.28
CA LEU A 118 13.20 16.34 17.09
C LEU A 118 13.27 17.84 17.39
N THR A 119 12.75 18.69 16.50
CA THR A 119 12.67 20.15 16.70
C THR A 119 11.42 20.59 17.46
N GLY A 120 10.53 19.66 17.85
CA GLY A 120 9.31 19.97 18.60
C GLY A 120 8.23 20.72 17.80
N LEU A 121 8.39 20.83 16.48
CA LEU A 121 7.41 21.45 15.58
C LEU A 121 6.23 20.53 15.28
N VAL A 122 6.43 19.21 15.41
CA VAL A 122 5.39 18.19 15.18
C VAL A 122 5.07 17.53 16.52
N PRO A 123 3.84 17.67 17.05
CA PRO A 123 3.44 17.04 18.29
C PRO A 123 3.37 15.51 18.12
N VAL A 124 4.08 14.80 18.98
CA VAL A 124 3.94 13.34 19.16
C VAL A 124 2.88 13.11 20.24
N THR A 125 1.66 12.80 19.82
CA THR A 125 0.58 12.34 20.71
C THR A 125 0.44 10.83 20.59
#